data_AF-A0A1A8F150-F1
#
_entry.id   AF-A0A1A8F150-F1
#
_cell.length_a   1.000
_cell.length_b   1.000
_cell.length_c   1.000
_cell.angle_alpha   90.00
_cell.angle_beta   90.00
_cell.angle_gamma   90.00
#
_symmetry.space_group_name_H-M   'P 1'
#
loop_
_entity.id
_entity.type
_entity.pdbx_description
1 polymer ?
#
loop_
_entity_poly.entity_id
_entity_poly.type
_entity_poly.pdbx_seq_one_letter_code
_entity_poly.pdbx_strand_id
1 'polypeptide(L)'
;VSRWSTPSGAHWNTSKPRPVHKVAVIGLGTMGRGITVALAQAGLSVVAVETHEKQLMEAKQVVSGMLERGAKRLKAPPALDKISYSCEIQAVADVDLVIEAVFEDMVVKKTVFRQLSAICKPGTFLFTNTSGLDIDELAAQTQNPELVVGMHFFAPAHVMKLLEVVYGRRSSPQAVATAMQIGKNMDKISVAVGNCSGFVGNRMLRPYLDQAFFLLEEGATPELVDQALEEFGFAMGVFRMSDLSGLDIGWKVRKAKEMVSKTHQDCRYSPLGDLLCEQGRFGQKTGRGWYQYDKPGGRVAKSDPWLHSFLEKYRAQRGFVARRIDHQEVLERCLYALINEGFRILEDRIASGPEDIDVIYVLGYSWPRHRGGPMFYAQMVGLSRILEKLEYYHQLHLDIPSLQPCSLLRKLVANGSPPIHKWREVIKNPHSHL
;
A
#
# COMPACT_ATOMS: atom_id res chain seq x y z
N VAL A 1 -18.32 4.31 11.22
CA VAL A 1 -16.94 4.82 11.39
C VAL A 1 -16.21 3.71 12.12
N SER A 2 -15.09 3.22 11.59
CA SER A 2 -14.27 2.19 12.24
C SER A 2 -13.83 2.68 13.63
N ARG A 3 -13.63 1.75 14.56
CA ARG A 3 -13.20 2.08 15.94
C ARG A 3 -11.71 2.35 15.96
N TRP A 4 -11.30 3.51 15.44
CA TRP A 4 -9.89 3.91 15.38
C TRP A 4 -9.42 4.61 16.66
N SER A 5 -8.13 4.49 16.93
CA SER A 5 -7.41 5.21 17.98
C SER A 5 -5.98 5.49 17.55
N THR A 6 -5.39 6.56 18.08
CA THR A 6 -3.98 6.90 17.83
C THR A 6 -3.16 6.86 19.13
N PRO A 7 -1.83 6.69 19.06
CA PRO A 7 -0.94 6.75 20.22
C PRO A 7 -1.01 8.07 21.02
N SER A 8 -1.39 9.19 20.38
CA SER A 8 -1.56 10.49 21.05
C SER A 8 -2.88 10.62 21.82
N GLY A 9 -3.71 9.58 21.85
CA GLY A 9 -4.98 9.55 22.58
C GLY A 9 -6.19 10.00 21.76
N ALA A 10 -6.01 10.38 20.48
CA ALA A 10 -7.15 10.67 19.60
C ALA A 10 -7.97 9.40 19.39
N HIS A 11 -9.29 9.51 19.51
CA HIS A 11 -10.19 8.37 19.54
C HIS A 11 -11.48 8.65 18.75
N TRP A 12 -12.04 7.62 18.11
CA TRP A 12 -13.20 7.76 17.23
C TRP A 12 -14.46 8.34 17.89
N ASN A 13 -14.62 8.16 19.20
CA ASN A 13 -15.80 8.59 19.97
C ASN A 13 -15.67 10.02 20.53
N THR A 14 -14.46 10.54 20.67
CA THR A 14 -14.18 11.88 21.20
C THR A 14 -13.79 12.89 20.12
N SER A 15 -13.35 12.41 18.95
CA SER A 15 -12.90 13.25 17.84
C SER A 15 -14.06 13.57 16.89
N LYS A 16 -14.42 14.85 16.77
CA LYS A 16 -15.51 15.28 15.88
C LYS A 16 -14.98 15.70 14.51
N PRO A 17 -15.47 15.10 13.39
CA PRO A 17 -15.10 15.53 12.05
C PRO A 17 -15.68 16.92 11.76
N ARG A 18 -15.00 17.68 10.90
CA ARG A 18 -15.54 18.94 10.36
C ARG A 18 -16.29 18.65 9.04
N PRO A 19 -17.44 19.30 8.77
CA PRO A 19 -18.09 19.21 7.47
C PRO A 19 -17.15 19.65 6.34
N VAL A 20 -17.23 18.95 5.22
CA VAL A 20 -16.46 19.23 4.00
C VAL A 20 -17.45 19.19 2.84
N HIS A 21 -17.56 20.30 2.12
CA HIS A 21 -18.49 20.43 0.98
C HIS A 21 -17.74 20.53 -0.35
N LYS A 22 -16.58 21.20 -0.35
CA LYS A 22 -15.75 21.43 -1.54
C LYS A 22 -14.36 20.84 -1.35
N VAL A 23 -13.97 19.95 -2.26
CA VAL A 23 -12.69 19.23 -2.22
C VAL A 23 -11.89 19.51 -3.48
N ALA A 24 -10.61 19.82 -3.36
CA ALA A 24 -9.69 19.84 -4.49
C ALA A 24 -8.95 18.51 -4.64
N VAL A 25 -8.69 18.09 -5.87
CA VAL A 25 -7.77 16.99 -6.20
C VAL A 25 -6.65 17.56 -7.05
N ILE A 26 -5.40 17.46 -6.59
CA ILE A 26 -4.23 18.00 -7.28
C ILE A 26 -3.45 16.87 -7.96
N GLY A 27 -3.27 16.96 -9.27
CA GLY A 27 -2.63 15.94 -10.10
C GLY A 27 -3.65 14.92 -10.59
N LEU A 28 -3.86 14.86 -11.91
CA LEU A 28 -4.89 14.01 -12.53
C LEU A 28 -4.29 12.85 -13.32
N GLY A 29 -3.30 12.19 -12.73
CA GLY A 29 -2.82 10.87 -13.15
C GLY A 29 -3.83 9.76 -12.84
N THR A 30 -3.38 8.50 -12.87
CA THR A 30 -4.25 7.33 -12.63
C THR A 30 -4.99 7.40 -11.29
N MET A 31 -4.27 7.77 -10.21
CA MET A 31 -4.85 7.87 -8.87
C MET A 31 -5.78 9.08 -8.74
N GLY A 32 -5.32 10.26 -9.14
CA GLY A 32 -6.12 11.49 -9.10
C GLY A 32 -7.46 11.35 -9.82
N ARG A 33 -7.47 10.80 -11.04
CA ARG A 33 -8.71 10.52 -11.79
C ARG A 33 -9.67 9.64 -10.99
N GLY A 34 -9.16 8.56 -10.38
CA GLY A 34 -9.98 7.66 -9.57
C GLY A 34 -10.52 8.31 -8.29
N ILE A 35 -9.72 9.15 -7.63
CA ILE A 35 -10.10 9.91 -6.44
C ILE A 35 -11.19 10.93 -6.80
N THR A 36 -11.02 11.68 -7.89
CA THR A 36 -12.04 12.62 -8.41
C THR A 36 -13.37 11.92 -8.66
N VAL A 37 -13.36 10.75 -9.32
CA VAL A 37 -14.58 9.96 -9.56
C VAL A 37 -15.23 9.54 -8.24
N ALA A 38 -14.46 9.04 -7.27
CA ALA A 38 -14.99 8.59 -5.99
C ALA A 38 -15.63 9.72 -5.18
N LEU A 39 -15.01 10.90 -5.16
CA LEU A 39 -15.54 12.10 -4.48
C LEU A 39 -16.83 12.61 -5.14
N ALA A 40 -16.86 12.68 -6.48
CA ALA A 40 -18.03 13.13 -7.22
C ALA A 40 -19.22 12.18 -7.03
N GLN A 41 -18.97 10.86 -7.04
CA GLN A 41 -20.00 9.85 -6.75
C GLN A 41 -20.53 9.90 -5.31
N ALA A 42 -19.70 10.38 -4.36
CA ALA A 42 -20.12 10.66 -2.99
C ALA A 42 -20.93 11.95 -2.84
N GLY A 43 -21.16 12.70 -3.94
CA GLY A 43 -21.95 13.93 -3.97
C GLY A 43 -21.19 15.20 -3.54
N LEU A 44 -19.87 15.11 -3.35
CA LEU A 44 -19.02 16.26 -2.99
C LEU A 44 -18.75 17.14 -4.22
N SER A 45 -18.61 18.45 -4.01
CA SER A 45 -18.17 19.37 -5.06
C SER A 45 -16.65 19.26 -5.22
N VAL A 46 -16.18 18.99 -6.43
CA VAL A 46 -14.77 18.67 -6.71
C VAL A 46 -14.14 19.70 -7.64
N VAL A 47 -12.99 20.25 -7.23
CA VAL A 47 -12.09 21.04 -8.08
C VAL A 47 -10.92 20.15 -8.49
N ALA A 48 -10.90 19.69 -9.73
CA ALA A 48 -9.86 18.83 -10.28
C ALA A 48 -8.79 19.68 -10.98
N VAL A 49 -7.56 19.67 -10.46
CA VAL A 49 -6.46 20.51 -10.95
C VAL A 49 -5.34 19.66 -11.56
N GLU A 50 -4.97 19.97 -12.80
CA GLU A 50 -3.80 19.42 -13.48
C GLU A 50 -3.11 20.54 -14.26
N THR A 51 -1.82 20.76 -14.01
CA THR A 51 -1.08 21.90 -14.56
C THR A 51 -0.78 21.75 -16.05
N HIS A 52 -0.75 20.50 -16.56
CA HIS A 52 -0.53 20.23 -17.98
C HIS A 52 -1.86 20.13 -18.72
N GLU A 53 -2.16 21.11 -19.56
CA GLU A 53 -3.43 21.21 -20.30
C GLU A 53 -3.79 19.92 -21.06
N LYS A 54 -2.81 19.31 -21.75
CA LYS A 54 -3.01 18.03 -22.45
C LYS A 54 -3.46 16.92 -21.50
N GLN A 55 -2.80 16.80 -20.34
CA GLN A 55 -3.15 15.78 -19.34
C GLN A 55 -4.50 16.08 -18.67
N LEU A 56 -4.85 17.35 -18.48
CA LEU A 56 -6.15 17.78 -17.98
C LEU A 56 -7.28 17.36 -18.94
N MET A 57 -7.10 17.59 -20.24
CA MET A 57 -8.09 17.23 -21.26
C MET A 57 -8.29 15.71 -21.35
N GLU A 58 -7.19 14.94 -21.35
CA GLU A 58 -7.24 13.48 -21.27
C GLU A 58 -7.92 13.00 -19.98
N ALA A 59 -7.59 13.60 -18.84
CA ALA A 59 -8.19 13.25 -17.55
C ALA A 59 -9.70 13.53 -17.56
N LYS A 60 -10.13 14.67 -18.09
CA LYS A 60 -11.54 15.04 -18.21
C LYS A 60 -12.33 14.01 -19.03
N GLN A 61 -11.78 13.57 -20.17
CA GLN A 61 -12.41 12.52 -20.99
C GLN A 61 -12.51 11.19 -20.22
N VAL A 62 -11.43 10.76 -19.57
CA VAL A 62 -11.39 9.49 -18.83
C VAL A 62 -12.33 9.50 -17.63
N VAL A 63 -12.33 10.57 -16.84
CA VAL A 63 -13.21 10.77 -15.67
C VAL A 63 -14.68 10.78 -16.11
N SER A 64 -15.01 11.49 -17.19
CA SER A 64 -16.38 11.53 -17.71
C SER A 64 -16.85 10.13 -18.13
N GLY A 65 -16.02 9.39 -18.88
CA GLY A 65 -16.33 8.02 -19.25
C GLY A 65 -16.44 7.06 -18.05
N MET A 66 -15.64 7.24 -16.99
CA MET A 66 -15.77 6.46 -15.75
C MET A 66 -17.09 6.74 -15.04
N LEU A 67 -17.49 8.01 -14.94
CA LEU A 67 -18.75 8.41 -14.33
C LEU A 67 -19.96 7.91 -15.11
N GLU A 68 -19.95 8.02 -16.44
CA GLU A 68 -21.01 7.50 -17.30
C GLU A 68 -21.17 5.98 -17.17
N ARG A 69 -20.06 5.23 -17.14
CA ARG A 69 -20.11 3.76 -16.92
C ARG A 69 -20.67 3.43 -15.53
N GLY A 70 -20.25 4.16 -14.50
CA GLY A 70 -20.77 4.00 -13.14
C GLY A 70 -22.27 4.31 -13.04
N ALA A 71 -22.70 5.41 -13.65
CA ALA A 71 -24.08 5.87 -13.76
C ALA A 71 -24.98 4.84 -14.43
N LYS A 72 -24.54 4.29 -15.57
CA LYS A 72 -25.24 3.19 -16.27
C LYS A 72 -25.43 1.96 -15.37
N ARG A 73 -24.39 1.58 -14.62
CA ARG A 73 -24.47 0.44 -13.69
C ARG A 73 -25.44 0.68 -12.53
N LEU A 74 -25.51 1.92 -12.04
CA LEU A 74 -26.35 2.31 -10.90
C LEU A 74 -27.75 2.79 -11.31
N LYS A 75 -28.04 2.89 -12.61
CA LYS A 75 -29.28 3.51 -13.16
C LYS A 75 -29.54 4.91 -12.57
N ALA A 76 -28.48 5.70 -12.40
CA ALA A 76 -28.50 7.05 -11.84
C ALA A 76 -27.85 8.04 -12.83
N PRO A 77 -28.14 9.36 -12.75
CA PRO A 77 -27.43 10.34 -13.58
C PRO A 77 -25.94 10.43 -13.20
N PRO A 78 -25.03 10.67 -14.17
CA PRO A 78 -23.62 10.83 -13.87
C PRO A 78 -23.38 12.17 -13.16
N ALA A 79 -22.57 12.14 -12.09
CA ALA A 79 -22.24 13.31 -11.27
C ALA A 79 -21.20 14.24 -11.94
N LEU A 80 -21.41 14.59 -13.22
CA LEU A 80 -20.53 15.48 -13.98
C LEU A 80 -20.64 16.93 -13.52
N ASP A 81 -21.82 17.35 -13.06
CA ASP A 81 -22.13 18.67 -12.52
C ASP A 81 -21.37 18.99 -11.23
N LYS A 82 -20.82 17.95 -10.57
CA LYS A 82 -20.04 18.09 -9.34
C LYS A 82 -18.58 18.43 -9.58
N ILE A 83 -18.08 18.41 -10.83
CA ILE A 83 -16.65 18.57 -11.12
C ILE A 83 -16.38 19.83 -11.92
N SER A 84 -15.58 20.72 -11.35
CA SER A 84 -14.90 21.81 -12.06
C SER A 84 -13.45 21.44 -12.34
N TYR A 85 -12.95 21.76 -13.53
CA TYR A 85 -11.58 21.49 -13.94
C TYR A 85 -10.80 22.80 -14.06
N SER A 86 -9.53 22.82 -13.66
CA SER A 86 -8.66 23.99 -13.76
C SER A 86 -7.22 23.59 -14.08
N CYS A 87 -6.52 24.40 -14.88
CA CYS A 87 -5.06 24.34 -15.02
C CYS A 87 -4.32 25.14 -13.94
N GLU A 88 -5.04 26.00 -13.22
CA GLU A 88 -4.49 26.93 -12.25
C GLU A 88 -4.67 26.41 -10.83
N ILE A 89 -3.58 26.37 -10.07
CA ILE A 89 -3.60 25.96 -8.65
C ILE A 89 -4.38 26.95 -7.78
N GLN A 90 -4.53 28.20 -8.20
CA GLN A 90 -5.30 29.25 -7.52
C GLN A 90 -6.78 28.90 -7.38
N ALA A 91 -7.32 28.01 -8.22
CA ALA A 91 -8.70 27.53 -8.14
C ALA A 91 -9.03 26.83 -6.81
N VAL A 92 -8.02 26.46 -6.00
CA VAL A 92 -8.21 25.79 -4.71
C VAL A 92 -8.31 26.73 -3.51
N ALA A 93 -8.27 28.05 -3.71
CA ALA A 93 -8.25 29.02 -2.61
C ALA A 93 -9.41 28.86 -1.61
N ASP A 94 -10.62 28.53 -2.09
CA ASP A 94 -11.84 28.41 -1.29
C ASP A 94 -12.33 26.96 -1.13
N VAL A 95 -11.44 25.96 -1.08
CA VAL A 95 -11.84 24.57 -0.79
C VAL A 95 -11.70 24.25 0.69
N ASP A 96 -12.48 23.30 1.21
CA ASP A 96 -12.40 22.90 2.62
C ASP A 96 -11.30 21.86 2.87
N LEU A 97 -10.94 21.12 1.81
CA LEU A 97 -10.00 20.00 1.82
C LEU A 97 -9.31 19.87 0.45
N VAL A 98 -8.02 19.57 0.47
CA VAL A 98 -7.22 19.23 -0.73
C VAL A 98 -6.73 17.77 -0.60
N ILE A 99 -6.81 16.99 -1.68
CA ILE A 99 -6.15 15.69 -1.81
C ILE A 99 -5.09 15.80 -2.91
N GLU A 100 -3.83 15.77 -2.51
CA GLU A 100 -2.67 15.80 -3.39
C GLU A 100 -2.36 14.38 -3.92
N ALA A 101 -2.29 14.22 -5.24
CA ALA A 101 -2.00 12.98 -5.95
C ALA A 101 -1.06 13.21 -7.16
N VAL A 102 -0.11 14.13 -7.03
CA VAL A 102 0.99 14.37 -7.97
C VAL A 102 2.07 13.29 -7.85
N PHE A 103 3.14 13.42 -8.65
CA PHE A 103 4.26 12.49 -8.67
C PHE A 103 4.82 12.17 -7.28
N GLU A 104 5.22 10.92 -7.12
CA GLU A 104 5.76 10.37 -5.87
C GLU A 104 7.22 10.79 -5.66
N ASP A 105 7.42 12.09 -5.44
CA ASP A 105 8.71 12.71 -5.18
C ASP A 105 8.60 13.71 -4.03
N MET A 106 9.51 13.62 -3.05
CA MET A 106 9.44 14.44 -1.85
C MET A 106 9.65 15.94 -2.16
N VAL A 107 10.53 16.29 -3.10
CA VAL A 107 10.80 17.69 -3.46
C VAL A 107 9.59 18.31 -4.16
N VAL A 108 8.99 17.56 -5.09
CA VAL A 108 7.76 17.97 -5.78
C VAL A 108 6.62 18.17 -4.78
N LYS A 109 6.35 17.19 -3.91
CA LYS A 109 5.26 17.29 -2.93
C LYS A 109 5.50 18.40 -1.90
N LYS A 110 6.73 18.58 -1.40
CA LYS A 110 7.07 19.72 -0.51
C LYS A 110 6.77 21.06 -1.18
N THR A 111 7.07 21.19 -2.47
CA THR A 111 6.77 22.41 -3.23
C THR A 111 5.27 22.65 -3.37
N VAL A 112 4.50 21.61 -3.72
CA VAL A 112 3.04 21.67 -3.78
C VAL A 112 2.44 22.03 -2.42
N PHE A 113 2.88 21.40 -1.32
CA PHE A 113 2.38 21.68 0.02
C PHE A 113 2.66 23.12 0.47
N ARG A 114 3.83 23.70 0.14
CA ARG A 114 4.10 25.13 0.38
C ARG A 114 3.14 26.04 -0.37
N GLN A 115 2.90 25.75 -1.65
CA GLN A 115 1.97 26.53 -2.49
C GLN A 115 0.54 26.44 -1.95
N LEU A 116 0.07 25.22 -1.65
CA LEU A 116 -1.26 25.01 -1.08
C LEU A 116 -1.43 25.71 0.26
N SER A 117 -0.41 25.66 1.13
CA SER A 117 -0.44 26.36 2.41
C SER A 117 -0.51 27.89 2.28
N ALA A 118 -0.09 28.46 1.16
CA ALA A 118 -0.15 29.89 0.91
C ALA A 118 -1.46 30.32 0.21
N ILE A 119 -2.04 29.45 -0.62
CA ILE A 119 -3.21 29.75 -1.45
C ILE A 119 -4.52 29.44 -0.73
N CYS A 120 -4.59 28.32 -0.02
CA CYS A 120 -5.82 27.87 0.61
C CYS A 120 -6.23 28.78 1.77
N LYS A 121 -7.55 28.97 1.94
CA LYS A 121 -8.10 29.67 3.10
C LYS A 121 -7.65 29.02 4.42
N PRO A 122 -7.52 29.80 5.51
CA PRO A 122 -7.20 29.28 6.83
C PRO A 122 -8.14 28.14 7.24
N GLY A 123 -7.57 27.12 7.87
CA GLY A 123 -8.31 25.93 8.29
C GLY A 123 -8.50 24.87 7.21
N THR A 124 -8.11 25.08 5.95
CA THR A 124 -8.20 24.03 4.90
C THR A 124 -7.39 22.79 5.26
N PHE A 125 -7.97 21.59 5.12
CA PHE A 125 -7.24 20.33 5.31
C PHE A 125 -6.36 20.03 4.10
N LEU A 126 -5.11 19.63 4.32
CA LEU A 126 -4.18 19.28 3.23
C LEU A 126 -3.79 17.81 3.34
N PHE A 127 -4.41 16.97 2.51
CA PHE A 127 -4.19 15.54 2.52
C PHE A 127 -3.34 15.10 1.32
N THR A 128 -2.56 14.03 1.48
CA THR A 128 -1.70 13.48 0.42
C THR A 128 -1.97 12.00 0.19
N ASN A 129 -1.99 11.58 -1.07
CA ASN A 129 -2.09 10.19 -1.52
C ASN A 129 -0.70 9.52 -1.68
N THR A 130 0.34 10.05 -1.06
CA THR A 130 1.65 9.38 -1.01
C THR A 130 1.52 7.91 -0.58
N SER A 131 2.32 7.04 -1.18
CA SER A 131 2.37 5.60 -0.94
C SER A 131 3.49 5.18 0.02
N GLY A 132 4.33 6.13 0.46
CA GLY A 132 5.36 5.86 1.47
C GLY A 132 6.33 6.98 1.81
N LEU A 133 6.13 8.19 1.29
CA LEU A 133 6.84 9.40 1.74
C LEU A 133 6.33 9.84 3.12
N ASP A 134 7.24 10.43 3.90
CA ASP A 134 6.99 10.86 5.27
C ASP A 134 5.96 12.03 5.33
N ILE A 135 4.84 11.80 6.01
CA ILE A 135 3.77 12.80 6.20
C ILE A 135 4.25 13.99 7.05
N ASP A 136 5.14 13.76 8.03
CA ASP A 136 5.64 14.80 8.92
C ASP A 136 6.55 15.79 8.18
N GLU A 137 7.34 15.29 7.22
CA GLU A 137 8.16 16.15 6.34
C GLU A 137 7.31 17.06 5.45
N LEU A 138 6.18 16.56 4.94
CA LEU A 138 5.21 17.35 4.17
C LEU A 138 4.48 18.35 5.06
N ALA A 139 4.03 17.92 6.24
CA ALA A 139 3.37 18.79 7.21
C ALA A 139 4.26 19.96 7.64
N ALA A 140 5.57 19.75 7.76
CA ALA A 140 6.55 20.80 8.08
C ALA A 140 6.66 21.91 7.04
N GLN A 141 6.13 21.70 5.83
CA GLN A 141 6.09 22.71 4.78
C GLN A 141 4.85 23.61 4.82
N THR A 142 4.00 23.46 5.83
CA THR A 142 2.71 24.15 5.93
C THR A 142 2.63 24.98 7.20
N GLN A 143 1.79 26.01 7.17
CA GLN A 143 1.50 26.86 8.34
C GLN A 143 0.65 26.15 9.40
N ASN A 144 -0.15 25.15 9.00
CA ASN A 144 -1.08 24.41 9.86
C ASN A 144 -0.78 22.90 9.78
N PRO A 145 0.39 22.43 10.28
CA PRO A 145 0.81 21.03 10.16
C PRO A 145 -0.18 20.04 10.78
N GLU A 146 -1.00 20.47 11.74
CA GLU A 146 -2.04 19.68 12.39
C GLU A 146 -3.25 19.37 11.50
N LEU A 147 -3.37 20.04 10.35
CA LEU A 147 -4.40 19.79 9.34
C LEU A 147 -3.92 18.89 8.20
N VAL A 148 -2.70 18.36 8.31
CA VAL A 148 -2.07 17.46 7.33
C VAL A 148 -2.23 16.00 7.75
N VAL A 149 -2.72 15.16 6.83
CA VAL A 149 -2.96 13.72 7.02
C VAL A 149 -2.72 13.00 5.68
N GLY A 150 -2.17 11.79 5.71
CA GLY A 150 -2.13 10.94 4.52
C GLY A 150 -3.48 10.27 4.26
N MET A 151 -3.94 10.27 3.02
CA MET A 151 -5.06 9.48 2.54
C MET A 151 -4.56 8.59 1.41
N HIS A 152 -3.99 7.44 1.76
CA HIS A 152 -3.40 6.51 0.81
C HIS A 152 -4.50 5.60 0.21
N PHE A 153 -4.89 5.92 -1.02
CA PHE A 153 -5.86 5.16 -1.80
C PHE A 153 -5.19 3.98 -2.52
N PHE A 154 -5.99 2.96 -2.82
CA PHE A 154 -5.54 1.77 -3.53
C PHE A 154 -6.05 1.77 -4.97
N ALA A 155 -5.18 1.45 -5.93
CA ALA A 155 -5.54 1.47 -7.35
C ALA A 155 -6.39 0.23 -7.72
N PRO A 156 -7.46 0.37 -8.53
CA PRO A 156 -8.07 1.63 -8.98
C PRO A 156 -8.88 2.33 -7.88
N ALA A 157 -8.58 3.61 -7.61
CA ALA A 157 -9.11 4.34 -6.44
C ALA A 157 -10.64 4.52 -6.42
N HIS A 158 -11.33 4.44 -7.56
CA HIS A 158 -12.79 4.52 -7.65
C HIS A 158 -13.49 3.16 -7.40
N VAL A 159 -12.74 2.06 -7.37
CA VAL A 159 -13.27 0.70 -7.16
C VAL A 159 -12.85 0.16 -5.80
N MET A 160 -11.55 0.30 -5.47
CA MET A 160 -10.99 -0.27 -4.26
C MET A 160 -11.61 0.36 -3.01
N LYS A 161 -12.00 -0.51 -2.08
CA LYS A 161 -12.68 -0.12 -0.84
C LYS A 161 -11.72 0.33 0.25
N LEU A 162 -10.47 -0.12 0.23
CA LEU A 162 -9.51 0.25 1.25
C LEU A 162 -9.07 1.71 1.12
N LEU A 163 -8.92 2.37 2.26
CA LEU A 163 -8.23 3.65 2.41
C LEU A 163 -7.39 3.62 3.69
N GLU A 164 -6.07 3.76 3.56
CA GLU A 164 -5.20 3.98 4.72
C GLU A 164 -5.21 5.48 5.06
N VAL A 165 -5.64 5.83 6.27
CA VAL A 165 -5.60 7.20 6.80
C VAL A 165 -4.38 7.31 7.70
N VAL A 166 -3.34 7.95 7.19
CA VAL A 166 -2.01 8.00 7.79
C VAL A 166 -1.85 9.27 8.63
N TYR A 167 -1.82 9.13 9.95
CA TYR A 167 -1.60 10.28 10.83
C TYR A 167 -0.11 10.50 11.10
N GLY A 168 0.33 11.75 10.96
CA GLY A 168 1.64 12.21 11.41
C GLY A 168 1.63 12.54 12.90
N ARG A 169 2.79 12.90 13.44
CA ARG A 169 2.96 13.25 14.86
C ARG A 169 2.14 14.48 15.28
N ARG A 170 1.92 15.41 14.35
CA ARG A 170 1.19 16.67 14.60
C ARG A 170 -0.26 16.64 14.15
N SER A 171 -0.70 15.62 13.40
CA SER A 171 -2.06 15.55 12.87
C SER A 171 -3.10 15.64 14.00
N SER A 172 -4.02 16.58 13.88
CA SER A 172 -5.05 16.80 14.89
C SER A 172 -6.10 15.66 14.89
N PRO A 173 -6.73 15.39 16.05
CA PRO A 173 -7.85 14.44 16.12
C PRO A 173 -8.98 14.77 15.12
N GLN A 174 -9.26 16.06 14.90
CA GLN A 174 -10.26 16.52 13.95
C GLN A 174 -9.88 16.22 12.50
N ALA A 175 -8.61 16.40 12.11
CA ALA A 175 -8.15 16.10 10.75
C ALA A 175 -8.27 14.59 10.45
N VAL A 176 -7.84 13.74 11.37
CA VAL A 176 -7.99 12.28 11.25
C VAL A 176 -9.46 11.89 11.19
N ALA A 177 -10.31 12.40 12.10
CA ALA A 177 -11.75 12.14 12.08
C ALA A 177 -12.40 12.56 10.75
N THR A 178 -11.99 13.70 10.19
CA THR A 178 -12.50 14.22 8.92
C THR A 178 -12.07 13.32 7.76
N ALA A 179 -10.81 12.89 7.70
CA ALA A 179 -10.34 11.93 6.69
C ALA A 179 -11.10 10.60 6.75
N MET A 180 -11.34 10.08 7.96
CA MET A 180 -12.13 8.86 8.18
C MET A 180 -13.58 9.03 7.71
N GLN A 181 -14.19 10.19 7.97
CA GLN A 181 -15.55 10.49 7.54
C GLN A 181 -15.66 10.66 6.02
N ILE A 182 -14.68 11.28 5.38
CA ILE A 182 -14.63 11.43 3.91
C ILE A 182 -14.47 10.07 3.24
N GLY A 183 -13.62 9.19 3.76
CA GLY A 183 -13.55 7.80 3.31
C GLY A 183 -14.91 7.09 3.39
N LYS A 184 -15.62 7.22 4.52
CA LYS A 184 -16.97 6.66 4.68
C LYS A 184 -17.96 7.21 3.65
N ASN A 185 -17.93 8.51 3.36
CA ASN A 185 -18.81 9.13 2.36
C ASN A 185 -18.60 8.56 0.96
N MET A 186 -17.35 8.18 0.62
CA MET A 186 -16.99 7.49 -0.63
C MET A 186 -17.26 5.98 -0.60
N ASP A 187 -17.98 5.47 0.40
CA ASP A 187 -18.19 4.04 0.64
C ASP A 187 -16.88 3.25 0.66
N LYS A 188 -15.85 3.85 1.29
CA LYS A 188 -14.56 3.22 1.60
C LYS A 188 -14.53 2.75 3.05
N ILE A 189 -13.71 1.74 3.27
CA ILE A 189 -13.37 1.21 4.59
C ILE A 189 -12.01 1.81 4.94
N SER A 190 -12.07 2.87 5.74
CA SER A 190 -10.88 3.59 6.20
C SER A 190 -10.29 2.92 7.44
N VAL A 191 -8.95 2.79 7.44
CA VAL A 191 -8.17 2.28 8.56
C VAL A 191 -7.14 3.34 8.95
N ALA A 192 -7.15 3.78 10.21
CA ALA A 192 -6.19 4.77 10.69
C ALA A 192 -4.87 4.07 11.03
N VAL A 193 -3.77 4.53 10.44
CA VAL A 193 -2.44 3.91 10.58
C VAL A 193 -1.37 4.97 10.85
N GLY A 194 -0.30 4.59 11.53
CA GLY A 194 0.83 5.45 11.84
C GLY A 194 1.70 5.74 10.61
N ASN A 195 2.36 6.89 10.66
CA ASN A 195 3.32 7.31 9.64
C ASN A 195 4.63 6.49 9.72
N CYS A 196 4.87 5.63 8.73
CA CYS A 196 6.14 4.98 8.47
C CYS A 196 6.27 4.63 6.98
N SER A 197 7.47 4.23 6.51
CA SER A 197 7.68 3.94 5.09
C SER A 197 6.82 2.76 4.61
N GLY A 198 5.83 3.06 3.76
CA GLY A 198 4.89 2.07 3.24
C GLY A 198 3.71 1.75 4.16
N PHE A 199 3.55 2.51 5.25
CA PHE A 199 2.45 2.40 6.22
C PHE A 199 2.28 0.96 6.75
N VAL A 200 1.13 0.34 6.55
CA VAL A 200 0.91 -1.06 6.91
C VAL A 200 0.99 -1.94 5.68
N GLY A 201 0.15 -1.66 4.69
CA GLY A 201 0.01 -2.50 3.51
C GLY A 201 1.31 -2.70 2.73
N ASN A 202 1.90 -1.61 2.25
CA ASN A 202 3.10 -1.69 1.41
C ASN A 202 4.33 -2.09 2.23
N ARG A 203 4.36 -1.79 3.52
CA ARG A 203 5.41 -2.24 4.45
C ARG A 203 5.44 -3.76 4.56
N MET A 204 4.28 -4.39 4.79
CA MET A 204 4.16 -5.86 4.85
C MET A 204 4.32 -6.54 3.48
N LEU A 205 3.99 -5.87 2.38
CA LEU A 205 4.16 -6.41 1.03
C LEU A 205 5.64 -6.60 0.63
N ARG A 206 6.55 -5.79 1.16
CA ARG A 206 8.00 -5.87 0.84
C ARG A 206 8.60 -7.24 1.18
N PRO A 207 8.59 -7.72 2.43
CA PRO A 207 9.19 -9.02 2.76
C PRO A 207 8.49 -10.19 2.05
N TYR A 208 7.18 -10.07 1.75
CA TYR A 208 6.47 -11.04 0.91
C TYR A 208 7.06 -11.15 -0.50
N LEU A 209 7.31 -10.00 -1.15
CA LEU A 209 7.95 -9.92 -2.46
C LEU A 209 9.40 -10.40 -2.41
N ASP A 210 10.16 -9.99 -1.39
CA ASP A 210 11.56 -10.38 -1.24
C ASP A 210 11.70 -11.90 -1.14
N GLN A 211 10.85 -12.56 -0.33
CA GLN A 211 10.84 -14.01 -0.26
C GLN A 211 10.47 -14.66 -1.60
N ALA A 212 9.49 -14.13 -2.33
CA ALA A 212 9.16 -14.62 -3.67
C ALA A 212 10.36 -14.55 -4.61
N PHE A 213 11.13 -13.46 -4.58
CA PHE A 213 12.35 -13.32 -5.39
C PHE A 213 13.45 -14.28 -4.96
N PHE A 214 13.71 -14.43 -3.66
CA PHE A 214 14.72 -15.37 -3.16
C PHE A 214 14.39 -16.81 -3.52
N LEU A 215 13.10 -17.19 -3.50
CA LEU A 215 12.66 -18.51 -3.98
C LEU A 215 13.03 -18.73 -5.45
N LEU A 216 12.92 -17.71 -6.31
CA LEU A 216 13.41 -17.80 -7.70
C LEU A 216 14.93 -17.97 -7.76
N GLU A 217 15.69 -17.27 -6.93
CA GLU A 217 17.16 -17.44 -6.90
C GLU A 217 17.54 -18.87 -6.48
N GLU A 218 16.72 -19.49 -5.63
CA GLU A 218 16.99 -20.79 -5.03
C GLU A 218 16.44 -21.99 -5.84
N GLY A 219 15.71 -21.75 -6.94
CA GLY A 219 15.29 -22.81 -7.86
C GLY A 219 13.84 -22.79 -8.30
N ALA A 220 12.99 -21.96 -7.68
CA ALA A 220 11.58 -21.86 -8.04
C ALA A 220 11.38 -21.13 -9.38
N THR A 221 10.18 -21.22 -9.92
CA THR A 221 9.74 -20.42 -11.07
C THR A 221 8.58 -19.51 -10.65
N PRO A 222 8.29 -18.41 -11.39
CA PRO A 222 7.14 -17.58 -11.06
C PRO A 222 5.83 -18.36 -11.04
N GLU A 223 5.69 -19.33 -11.94
CA GLU A 223 4.50 -20.18 -12.04
C GLU A 223 4.32 -21.01 -10.76
N LEU A 224 5.39 -21.62 -10.25
CA LEU A 224 5.35 -22.42 -9.03
C LEU A 224 4.90 -21.58 -7.83
N VAL A 225 5.49 -20.38 -7.70
CA VAL A 225 5.21 -19.49 -6.57
C VAL A 225 3.78 -18.95 -6.65
N ASP A 226 3.38 -18.46 -7.83
CA ASP A 226 2.03 -17.96 -8.04
C ASP A 226 0.98 -19.05 -7.87
N GLN A 227 1.23 -20.25 -8.38
CA GLN A 227 0.33 -21.39 -8.22
C GLN A 227 0.11 -21.72 -6.73
N ALA A 228 1.18 -21.82 -5.93
CA ALA A 228 1.05 -22.12 -4.50
C ALA A 228 0.22 -21.04 -3.78
N LEU A 229 0.46 -19.76 -4.09
CA LEU A 229 -0.28 -18.64 -3.50
C LEU A 229 -1.75 -18.59 -3.96
N GLU A 230 -2.04 -18.98 -5.19
CA GLU A 230 -3.40 -19.05 -5.72
C GLU A 230 -4.18 -20.23 -5.16
N GLU A 231 -3.53 -21.39 -5.02
CA GLU A 231 -4.09 -22.56 -4.33
C GLU A 231 -4.38 -22.26 -2.85
N PHE A 232 -3.56 -21.42 -2.22
CA PHE A 232 -3.86 -20.89 -0.88
C PHE A 232 -5.13 -20.04 -0.87
N GLY A 233 -5.42 -19.31 -1.96
CA GLY A 233 -6.68 -18.60 -2.19
C GLY A 233 -6.53 -17.13 -2.61
N PHE A 234 -5.32 -16.65 -2.91
CA PHE A 234 -5.17 -15.32 -3.49
C PHE A 234 -5.83 -15.26 -4.88
N ALA A 235 -6.45 -14.12 -5.20
CA ALA A 235 -7.07 -13.92 -6.51
C ALA A 235 -6.03 -13.91 -7.66
N MET A 236 -4.78 -13.58 -7.34
CA MET A 236 -3.67 -13.50 -8.26
C MET A 236 -2.36 -13.69 -7.49
N GLY A 237 -1.47 -14.54 -8.00
CA GLY A 237 -0.13 -14.72 -7.47
C GLY A 237 0.71 -13.44 -7.56
N VAL A 238 1.79 -13.42 -6.79
CA VAL A 238 2.66 -12.27 -6.58
C VAL A 238 3.30 -11.76 -7.87
N PHE A 239 3.73 -12.65 -8.76
CA PHE A 239 4.41 -12.27 -9.99
C PHE A 239 3.44 -11.76 -11.05
N ARG A 240 2.25 -12.39 -11.18
CA ARG A 240 1.17 -11.84 -12.02
C ARG A 240 0.69 -10.47 -11.53
N MET A 241 0.58 -10.28 -10.21
CA MET A 241 0.25 -8.97 -9.62
C MET A 241 1.33 -7.92 -9.90
N SER A 242 2.61 -8.31 -9.82
CA SER A 242 3.74 -7.45 -10.13
C SER A 242 3.75 -7.01 -11.60
N ASP A 243 3.48 -7.93 -12.54
CA ASP A 243 3.36 -7.63 -13.96
C ASP A 243 2.18 -6.71 -14.30
N LEU A 244 1.04 -6.91 -13.62
CA LEU A 244 -0.15 -6.06 -13.78
C LEU A 244 0.11 -4.63 -13.31
N SER A 245 0.80 -4.50 -12.16
CA SER A 245 1.16 -3.19 -11.59
C SER A 245 2.20 -2.47 -12.46
N GLY A 246 3.16 -3.22 -12.98
CA GLY A 246 4.28 -2.72 -13.76
C GLY A 246 5.57 -2.68 -12.94
N LEU A 247 6.58 -3.43 -13.37
CA LEU A 247 7.84 -3.60 -12.62
C LEU A 247 8.63 -2.29 -12.47
N ASP A 248 8.49 -1.39 -13.45
CA ASP A 248 9.16 -0.10 -13.49
C ASP A 248 8.71 0.87 -12.39
N ILE A 249 7.50 0.71 -11.85
CA ILE A 249 7.03 1.53 -10.73
C ILE A 249 7.87 1.25 -9.49
N GLY A 250 8.01 -0.04 -9.13
CA GLY A 250 8.87 -0.46 -8.02
C GLY A 250 10.34 -0.13 -8.28
N TRP A 251 10.80 -0.30 -9.52
CA TRP A 251 12.19 0.01 -9.91
C TRP A 251 12.53 1.49 -9.75
N LYS A 252 11.64 2.41 -10.16
CA LYS A 252 11.83 3.86 -9.96
C LYS A 252 11.96 4.22 -8.48
N VAL A 253 11.13 3.60 -7.62
CA VAL A 253 11.19 3.80 -6.16
C VAL A 253 12.52 3.29 -5.60
N ARG A 254 13.02 2.13 -6.07
CA ARG A 254 14.32 1.60 -5.63
C ARG A 254 15.49 2.48 -6.07
N LYS A 255 15.52 2.91 -7.34
CA LYS A 255 16.54 3.85 -7.84
C LYS A 255 16.56 5.17 -7.06
N ALA A 256 15.39 5.72 -6.74
CA ALA A 256 15.30 6.93 -5.92
C ALA A 256 15.88 6.70 -4.51
N LYS A 257 15.64 5.53 -3.90
CA LYS A 257 16.22 5.18 -2.60
C LYS A 257 17.74 4.98 -2.66
N GLU A 258 18.26 4.30 -3.68
CA GLU A 258 19.71 4.09 -3.86
C GLU A 258 20.48 5.41 -4.00
N MET A 259 19.88 6.41 -4.66
CA MET A 259 20.46 7.75 -4.79
C MET A 259 20.55 8.49 -3.44
N VAL A 260 19.66 8.18 -2.50
CA VAL A 260 19.56 8.87 -1.20
C VAL A 260 20.26 8.10 -0.08
N SER A 261 20.36 6.77 -0.18
CA SER A 261 20.88 5.88 0.86
C SER A 261 21.85 4.85 0.25
N LYS A 262 23.13 5.01 0.59
CA LYS A 262 24.19 4.00 0.30
C LYS A 262 24.23 2.84 1.32
N THR A 263 23.25 2.76 2.23
CA THR A 263 23.36 1.99 3.50
C THR A 263 22.73 0.59 3.46
N HIS A 264 22.58 -0.05 2.31
CA HIS A 264 22.08 -1.45 2.24
C HIS A 264 23.22 -2.48 2.22
N GLN A 265 24.32 -2.23 2.92
CA GLN A 265 25.50 -3.10 2.85
C GLN A 265 25.36 -4.45 3.58
N ASP A 266 24.36 -4.61 4.47
CA ASP A 266 24.27 -5.78 5.35
C ASP A 266 23.01 -6.66 5.17
N CYS A 267 22.17 -6.43 4.15
CA CYS A 267 20.96 -7.22 3.91
C CYS A 267 20.94 -7.82 2.50
N ARG A 268 20.54 -9.10 2.38
CA ARG A 268 20.34 -9.76 1.09
C ARG A 268 19.32 -8.97 0.25
N TYR A 269 19.66 -8.75 -1.01
CA TYR A 269 18.81 -8.09 -1.99
C TYR A 269 18.78 -8.91 -3.28
N SER A 270 17.59 -9.10 -3.87
CA SER A 270 17.45 -9.75 -5.17
C SER A 270 17.27 -8.71 -6.28
N PRO A 271 18.24 -8.56 -7.20
CA PRO A 271 18.16 -7.63 -8.32
C PRO A 271 17.30 -8.15 -9.48
N LEU A 272 16.66 -9.32 -9.39
CA LEU A 272 15.93 -9.95 -10.50
C LEU A 272 14.92 -8.98 -11.14
N GLY A 273 14.13 -8.28 -10.33
CA GLY A 273 13.15 -7.30 -10.84
C GLY A 273 13.80 -6.10 -11.54
N ASP A 274 14.98 -5.67 -11.10
CA ASP A 274 15.73 -4.57 -11.74
C ASP A 274 16.29 -5.01 -13.09
N LEU A 275 16.89 -6.19 -13.13
CA LEU A 275 17.46 -6.78 -14.34
C LEU A 275 16.38 -6.97 -15.42
N LEU A 276 15.15 -7.36 -15.04
CA LEU A 276 14.02 -7.38 -15.98
C LEU A 276 13.69 -6.00 -16.52
N CYS A 277 13.68 -4.97 -15.66
CA CYS A 277 13.43 -3.59 -16.07
C CYS A 277 14.52 -3.06 -17.01
N GLU A 278 15.79 -3.39 -16.77
CA GLU A 278 16.91 -3.04 -17.65
C GLU A 278 16.78 -3.65 -19.05
N GLN A 279 16.12 -4.81 -19.15
CA GLN A 279 15.79 -5.46 -20.43
C GLN A 279 14.47 -4.95 -21.04
N GLY A 280 13.86 -3.89 -20.49
CA GLY A 280 12.60 -3.31 -20.98
C GLY A 280 11.37 -4.17 -20.69
N ARG A 281 11.46 -5.16 -19.79
CA ARG A 281 10.38 -6.07 -19.44
C ARG A 281 9.60 -5.52 -18.24
N PHE A 282 8.66 -4.62 -18.50
CA PHE A 282 7.90 -3.92 -17.46
C PHE A 282 6.58 -4.58 -17.06
N GLY A 283 6.30 -5.80 -17.51
CA GLY A 283 5.08 -6.54 -17.19
C GLY A 283 4.04 -6.50 -18.29
N GLN A 284 2.76 -6.55 -17.89
CA GLN A 284 1.62 -6.68 -18.81
C GLN A 284 1.58 -5.55 -19.84
N LYS A 285 1.91 -4.31 -19.43
CA LYS A 285 1.84 -3.13 -20.28
C LYS A 285 2.81 -3.16 -21.47
N THR A 286 3.93 -3.87 -21.35
CA THR A 286 4.90 -4.11 -22.44
C THR A 286 4.73 -5.49 -23.07
N GLY A 287 3.78 -6.29 -22.57
CA GLY A 287 3.54 -7.67 -22.98
C GLY A 287 4.59 -8.66 -22.49
N ARG A 288 5.53 -8.21 -21.65
CA ARG A 288 6.69 -8.98 -21.16
C ARG A 288 7.12 -8.47 -19.79
N GLY A 289 7.20 -9.36 -18.81
CA GLY A 289 7.72 -9.13 -17.46
C GLY A 289 8.24 -10.43 -16.87
N TRP A 290 7.67 -10.87 -15.74
CA TRP A 290 7.81 -12.24 -15.24
C TRP A 290 7.14 -13.24 -16.17
N TYR A 291 6.00 -12.87 -16.75
CA TYR A 291 5.32 -13.66 -17.76
C TYR A 291 5.48 -13.04 -19.15
N GLN A 292 5.08 -13.81 -20.16
CA GLN A 292 4.78 -13.28 -21.49
C GLN A 292 3.27 -13.18 -21.71
N TYR A 293 2.88 -12.15 -22.46
CA TYR A 293 1.49 -11.90 -22.84
C TYR A 293 1.37 -11.92 -24.36
N ASP A 294 0.16 -12.19 -24.85
CA ASP A 294 -0.15 -12.25 -26.29
C ASP A 294 0.15 -10.94 -27.01
N LYS A 295 -0.05 -9.82 -26.31
CA LYS A 295 0.26 -8.47 -26.79
C LYS A 295 0.47 -7.53 -25.59
N PRO A 296 1.04 -6.33 -25.80
CA PRO A 296 1.03 -5.27 -24.79
C PRO A 296 -0.41 -5.00 -24.28
N GLY A 297 -0.61 -5.09 -22.97
CA GLY A 297 -1.93 -4.99 -22.32
C GLY A 297 -2.78 -6.27 -22.39
N GLY A 298 -2.23 -7.38 -22.89
CA GLY A 298 -2.89 -8.68 -22.96
C GLY A 298 -3.22 -9.25 -21.57
N ARG A 299 -4.34 -9.96 -21.44
CA ARG A 299 -4.81 -10.47 -20.14
C ARG A 299 -4.27 -11.86 -19.79
N VAL A 300 -3.79 -12.60 -20.78
CA VAL A 300 -3.38 -14.00 -20.60
C VAL A 300 -1.88 -14.07 -20.34
N ALA A 301 -1.52 -14.29 -19.08
CA ALA A 301 -0.14 -14.58 -18.70
C ALA A 301 0.23 -16.02 -19.10
N LYS A 302 1.33 -16.19 -19.82
CA LYS A 302 1.90 -17.49 -20.18
C LYS A 302 3.35 -17.56 -19.70
N SER A 303 3.80 -18.77 -19.38
CA SER A 303 5.20 -19.02 -19.07
C SER A 303 6.12 -18.55 -20.20
N ASP A 304 7.23 -17.90 -19.87
CA ASP A 304 8.18 -17.36 -20.84
C ASP A 304 9.50 -18.17 -20.81
N PRO A 305 9.83 -18.94 -21.87
CA PRO A 305 11.12 -19.64 -21.98
C PRO A 305 12.34 -18.74 -21.80
N TRP A 306 12.24 -17.46 -22.20
CA TRP A 306 13.32 -16.50 -21.99
C TRP A 306 13.60 -16.30 -20.50
N LEU A 307 12.56 -16.27 -19.66
CA LEU A 307 12.74 -16.08 -18.22
C LEU A 307 13.41 -17.29 -17.58
N HIS A 308 13.03 -18.51 -17.96
CA HIS A 308 13.67 -19.73 -17.46
C HIS A 308 15.17 -19.73 -17.76
N SER A 309 15.54 -19.46 -19.02
CA SER A 309 16.96 -19.34 -19.40
C SER A 309 17.68 -18.19 -18.72
N PHE A 310 16.99 -17.07 -18.45
CA PHE A 310 17.54 -15.95 -17.70
C PHE A 310 17.84 -16.33 -16.24
N LEU A 311 16.90 -17.00 -15.56
CA LEU A 311 17.07 -17.45 -14.17
C LEU A 311 18.19 -18.48 -14.05
N GLU A 312 18.27 -19.45 -14.97
CA GLU A 312 19.37 -20.44 -15.00
C GLU A 312 20.74 -19.76 -15.13
N LYS A 313 20.87 -18.82 -16.07
CA LYS A 313 22.12 -18.05 -16.24
C LYS A 313 22.45 -17.21 -15.02
N TYR A 314 21.45 -16.53 -14.45
CA TYR A 314 21.63 -15.71 -13.25
C TYR A 314 22.12 -16.56 -12.06
N ARG A 315 21.50 -17.72 -11.82
CA ARG A 315 21.89 -18.65 -10.76
C ARG A 315 23.33 -19.14 -10.95
N ALA A 316 23.67 -19.57 -12.16
CA ALA A 316 25.03 -20.03 -12.48
C ALA A 316 26.08 -18.93 -12.27
N GLN A 317 25.80 -17.69 -12.67
CA GLN A 317 26.72 -16.56 -12.50
C GLN A 317 26.91 -16.15 -11.04
N ARG A 318 25.87 -16.27 -10.21
CA ARG A 318 25.89 -15.91 -8.79
C ARG A 318 26.27 -17.07 -7.87
N GLY A 319 26.50 -18.26 -8.40
CA GLY A 319 26.83 -19.46 -7.63
C GLY A 319 25.65 -20.01 -6.82
N PHE A 320 24.41 -19.68 -7.18
CA PHE A 320 23.23 -20.27 -6.54
C PHE A 320 23.01 -21.70 -7.05
N VAL A 321 22.91 -22.64 -6.11
CA VAL A 321 22.56 -24.03 -6.40
C VAL A 321 21.03 -24.15 -6.38
N ALA A 322 20.44 -24.48 -7.52
CA ALA A 322 19.00 -24.72 -7.59
C ALA A 322 18.63 -25.95 -6.75
N ARG A 323 17.70 -25.78 -5.82
CA ARG A 323 17.14 -26.84 -4.98
C ARG A 323 15.67 -27.03 -5.31
N ARG A 324 15.14 -28.19 -4.95
CA ARG A 324 13.70 -28.45 -5.03
C ARG A 324 12.99 -27.61 -3.97
N ILE A 325 12.06 -26.77 -4.42
CA ILE A 325 11.17 -25.97 -3.59
C ILE A 325 9.76 -26.54 -3.77
N ASP A 326 9.05 -26.77 -2.67
CA ASP A 326 7.66 -27.22 -2.69
C ASP A 326 6.67 -26.09 -2.34
N HIS A 327 5.38 -26.36 -2.51
CA HIS A 327 4.34 -25.37 -2.24
C HIS A 327 4.31 -24.95 -0.76
N GLN A 328 4.64 -25.86 0.16
CA GLN A 328 4.62 -25.56 1.58
C GLN A 328 5.69 -24.53 1.92
N GLU A 329 6.90 -24.69 1.40
CA GLU A 329 7.97 -23.72 1.62
C GLU A 329 7.61 -22.34 1.03
N VAL A 330 7.04 -22.29 -0.18
CA VAL A 330 6.56 -21.03 -0.77
C VAL A 330 5.59 -20.34 0.18
N LEU A 331 4.60 -21.08 0.68
CA LEU A 331 3.59 -20.53 1.59
C LEU A 331 4.20 -20.09 2.92
N GLU A 332 5.05 -20.90 3.53
CA GLU A 332 5.66 -20.56 4.81
C GLU A 332 6.55 -19.32 4.68
N ARG A 333 7.44 -19.26 3.69
CA ARG A 333 8.34 -18.10 3.54
C ARG A 333 7.58 -16.83 3.17
N CYS A 334 6.73 -16.86 2.15
CA CYS A 334 6.00 -15.68 1.72
C CYS A 334 5.01 -15.20 2.79
N LEU A 335 4.18 -16.10 3.35
CA LEU A 335 3.14 -15.71 4.29
C LEU A 335 3.71 -15.39 5.68
N TYR A 336 4.69 -16.16 6.18
CA TYR A 336 5.21 -15.91 7.53
C TYR A 336 6.11 -14.69 7.56
N ALA A 337 6.86 -14.37 6.49
CA ALA A 337 7.60 -13.11 6.43
C ALA A 337 6.65 -11.88 6.46
N LEU A 338 5.53 -11.97 5.73
CA LEU A 338 4.46 -10.97 5.74
C LEU A 338 3.81 -10.84 7.13
N ILE A 339 3.48 -11.97 7.75
CA ILE A 339 2.87 -12.02 9.09
C ILE A 339 3.83 -11.49 10.16
N ASN A 340 5.11 -11.83 10.07
CA ASN A 340 6.15 -11.34 10.96
C ASN A 340 6.26 -9.81 10.90
N GLU A 341 6.16 -9.24 9.70
CA GLU A 341 6.10 -7.78 9.53
C GLU A 341 4.80 -7.18 10.09
N GLY A 342 3.68 -7.89 10.00
CA GLY A 342 2.45 -7.52 10.70
C GLY A 342 2.62 -7.44 12.21
N PHE A 343 3.33 -8.40 12.83
CA PHE A 343 3.68 -8.32 14.25
C PHE A 343 4.58 -7.13 14.57
N ARG A 344 5.57 -6.81 13.71
CA ARG A 344 6.40 -5.59 13.89
C ARG A 344 5.57 -4.31 13.81
N ILE A 345 4.59 -4.25 12.91
CA ILE A 345 3.67 -3.10 12.80
C ILE A 345 2.82 -2.91 14.06
N LEU A 346 2.40 -4.00 14.70
CA LEU A 346 1.69 -3.95 15.99
C LEU A 346 2.62 -3.52 17.12
N GLU A 347 3.85 -4.03 17.14
CA GLU A 347 4.89 -3.68 18.11
C GLU A 347 5.28 -2.20 18.03
N ASP A 348 5.44 -1.69 16.81
CA ASP A 348 5.73 -0.27 16.50
C ASP A 348 4.51 0.64 16.70
N ARG A 349 3.34 0.08 17.03
CA ARG A 349 2.06 0.79 17.18
C ARG A 349 1.63 1.58 15.95
N ILE A 350 2.00 1.09 14.76
CA ILE A 350 1.57 1.66 13.48
C ILE A 350 0.12 1.26 13.20
N ALA A 351 -0.29 0.04 13.52
CA ALA A 351 -1.70 -0.36 13.53
C ALA A 351 -2.24 -0.43 14.97
N SER A 352 -3.52 -0.13 15.17
CA SER A 352 -4.11 -0.12 16.53
C SER A 352 -4.41 -1.53 17.06
N GLY A 353 -4.58 -2.49 16.16
CA GLY A 353 -4.80 -3.89 16.49
C GLY A 353 -4.69 -4.79 15.27
N PRO A 354 -4.68 -6.13 15.49
CA PRO A 354 -4.49 -7.10 14.42
C PRO A 354 -5.62 -7.06 13.38
N GLU A 355 -6.84 -6.69 13.78
CA GLU A 355 -8.00 -6.61 12.88
C GLU A 355 -7.84 -5.50 11.83
N ASP A 356 -7.13 -4.41 12.16
CA ASP A 356 -6.85 -3.32 11.22
C ASP A 356 -5.95 -3.82 10.08
N ILE A 357 -4.93 -4.63 10.42
CA ILE A 357 -4.04 -5.28 9.46
C ILE A 357 -4.83 -6.25 8.58
N ASP A 358 -5.71 -7.05 9.18
CA ASP A 358 -6.55 -8.00 8.45
C ASP A 358 -7.47 -7.31 7.44
N VAL A 359 -8.12 -6.20 7.84
CA VAL A 359 -8.96 -5.39 6.95
C VAL A 359 -8.14 -4.83 5.78
N ILE A 360 -6.93 -4.32 6.04
CA ILE A 360 -6.02 -3.83 5.01
C ILE A 360 -5.69 -4.92 4.00
N TYR A 361 -5.34 -6.11 4.47
CA TYR A 361 -4.94 -7.21 3.58
C TYR A 361 -6.10 -7.81 2.78
N VAL A 362 -7.27 -7.92 3.39
CA VAL A 362 -8.48 -8.43 2.72
C VAL A 362 -8.96 -7.48 1.63
N LEU A 363 -8.91 -6.16 1.87
CA LEU A 363 -9.49 -5.17 0.96
C LEU A 363 -8.48 -4.57 -0.02
N GLY A 364 -7.21 -4.49 0.36
CA GLY A 364 -6.14 -3.89 -0.45
C GLY A 364 -5.32 -4.90 -1.24
N TYR A 365 -5.08 -6.08 -0.67
CA TYR A 365 -4.13 -7.07 -1.21
C TYR A 365 -4.78 -8.41 -1.56
N SER A 366 -6.11 -8.47 -1.59
CA SER A 366 -6.89 -9.64 -1.97
C SER A 366 -6.56 -10.90 -1.15
N TRP A 367 -6.25 -10.73 0.15
CA TRP A 367 -6.13 -11.86 1.06
C TRP A 367 -7.43 -12.69 1.05
N PRO A 368 -7.36 -14.04 0.98
CA PRO A 368 -8.54 -14.89 0.91
C PRO A 368 -9.46 -14.69 2.12
N ARG A 369 -10.64 -14.10 1.87
CA ARG A 369 -11.64 -13.77 2.92
C ARG A 369 -12.03 -14.96 3.80
N HIS A 370 -12.10 -16.16 3.20
CA HIS A 370 -12.43 -17.39 3.93
C HIS A 370 -11.31 -17.85 4.90
N ARG A 371 -10.13 -17.22 4.84
CA ARG A 371 -9.02 -17.38 5.79
C ARG A 371 -8.87 -16.17 6.72
N GLY A 372 -9.88 -15.31 6.82
CA GLY A 372 -9.85 -14.09 7.64
C GLY A 372 -8.90 -13.04 7.07
N GLY A 373 -7.75 -12.88 7.69
CA GLY A 373 -6.63 -12.01 7.29
C GLY A 373 -5.31 -12.60 7.78
N PRO A 374 -4.14 -12.02 7.48
CA PRO A 374 -2.85 -12.55 7.90
C PRO A 374 -2.73 -12.77 9.42
N MET A 375 -3.25 -11.87 10.25
CA MET A 375 -3.18 -12.00 11.72
C MET A 375 -4.13 -13.09 12.22
N PHE A 376 -5.37 -13.13 11.70
CA PHE A 376 -6.29 -14.22 11.98
C PHE A 376 -5.74 -15.59 11.54
N TYR A 377 -5.13 -15.66 10.36
CA TYR A 377 -4.50 -16.86 9.84
C TYR A 377 -3.31 -17.29 10.70
N ALA A 378 -2.53 -16.33 11.21
CA ALA A 378 -1.44 -16.62 12.14
C ALA A 378 -1.94 -17.37 13.39
N GLN A 379 -3.08 -16.96 13.94
CA GLN A 379 -3.72 -17.69 15.01
C GLN A 379 -4.22 -19.07 14.58
N MET A 380 -4.83 -19.20 13.40
CA MET A 380 -5.33 -20.51 12.91
C MET A 380 -4.21 -21.54 12.76
N VAL A 381 -3.04 -21.11 12.27
CA VAL A 381 -1.85 -21.98 12.14
C VAL A 381 -1.27 -22.34 13.51
N GLY A 382 -1.33 -21.39 14.46
CA GLY A 382 -0.72 -21.48 15.78
C GLY A 382 0.57 -20.69 15.85
N LEU A 383 0.64 -19.77 16.83
CA LEU A 383 1.77 -18.84 16.95
C LEU A 383 3.11 -19.53 17.21
N SER A 384 3.12 -20.61 18.01
CA SER A 384 4.33 -21.39 18.28
C SER A 384 4.91 -22.00 17.00
N ARG A 385 4.06 -22.50 16.10
CA ARG A 385 4.48 -23.07 14.82
C ARG A 385 5.06 -21.99 13.90
N ILE A 386 4.46 -20.81 13.86
CA ILE A 386 4.99 -19.69 13.05
C ILE A 386 6.34 -19.23 13.60
N LEU A 387 6.46 -19.13 14.93
CA LEU A 387 7.73 -18.79 15.58
C LEU A 387 8.82 -19.79 15.21
N GLU A 388 8.56 -21.09 15.38
CA GLU A 388 9.52 -22.17 15.03
C GLU A 388 9.95 -22.09 13.56
N LYS A 389 9.00 -21.89 12.64
CA LYS A 389 9.29 -21.80 11.21
C LYS A 389 10.09 -20.56 10.85
N LEU A 390 9.78 -19.41 11.45
CA LEU A 390 10.57 -18.20 11.26
C LEU A 390 12.00 -18.36 11.81
N GLU A 391 12.17 -19.01 12.96
CA GLU A 391 13.49 -19.34 13.51
C GLU A 391 14.28 -20.24 12.57
N TYR A 392 13.64 -21.29 12.04
CA TYR A 392 14.23 -22.18 11.06
C TYR A 392 14.71 -21.44 9.80
N TYR A 393 13.84 -20.66 9.15
CA TYR A 393 14.23 -19.93 7.93
C TYR A 393 15.24 -18.82 8.20
N HIS A 394 15.17 -18.15 9.36
CA HIS A 394 16.17 -17.16 9.74
C HIS A 394 17.55 -17.79 9.97
N GLN A 395 17.61 -18.97 10.60
CA GLN A 395 18.87 -19.71 10.78
C GLN A 395 19.48 -20.15 9.44
N LEU A 396 18.65 -20.54 8.47
CA LEU A 396 19.10 -20.86 7.11
C LEU A 396 19.53 -19.62 6.31
N HIS A 397 18.98 -18.45 6.63
CA HIS A 397 19.18 -17.20 5.89
C HIS A 397 19.46 -16.03 6.83
N LEU A 398 20.63 -16.06 7.48
CA LEU A 398 21.07 -15.02 8.42
C LEU A 398 21.21 -13.63 7.76
N ASP A 399 21.40 -13.62 6.45
CA ASP A 399 21.47 -12.44 5.59
C ASP A 399 20.10 -11.82 5.26
N ILE A 400 18.99 -12.40 5.77
CA ILE A 400 17.64 -11.88 5.62
C ILE A 400 17.05 -11.51 7.00
N PRO A 401 17.28 -10.28 7.50
CA PRO A 401 16.78 -9.86 8.82
C PRO A 401 15.26 -9.85 8.96
N SER A 402 14.52 -9.72 7.84
CA SER A 402 13.06 -9.71 7.88
C SER A 402 12.46 -11.03 8.38
N LEU A 403 13.19 -12.15 8.30
CA LEU A 403 12.81 -13.46 8.83
C LEU A 403 13.05 -13.61 10.34
N GLN A 404 13.89 -12.77 10.96
CA GLN A 404 14.10 -12.81 12.40
C GLN A 404 12.75 -12.62 13.13
N PRO A 405 12.30 -13.57 13.98
CA PRO A 405 10.99 -13.47 14.61
C PRO A 405 10.86 -12.21 15.47
N CYS A 406 9.78 -11.46 15.24
CA CYS A 406 9.42 -10.25 15.99
C CYS A 406 9.31 -10.56 17.50
N SER A 407 9.75 -9.61 18.34
CA SER A 407 9.68 -9.77 19.80
C SER A 407 8.24 -9.88 20.31
N LEU A 408 7.27 -9.20 19.69
CA LEU A 408 5.86 -9.36 20.03
C LEU A 408 5.37 -10.80 19.79
N LEU A 409 5.77 -11.44 18.68
CA LEU A 409 5.42 -12.84 18.42
C LEU A 409 5.98 -13.75 19.51
N ARG A 410 7.26 -13.56 19.89
CA ARG A 410 7.89 -14.31 20.98
C ARG A 410 7.15 -14.13 22.31
N LYS A 411 6.76 -12.89 22.65
CA LYS A 411 5.98 -12.58 23.85
C LYS A 411 4.60 -13.22 23.84
N LEU A 412 3.91 -13.24 22.69
CA LEU A 412 2.61 -13.90 22.57
C LEU A 412 2.73 -15.41 22.77
N VAL A 413 3.76 -16.04 22.21
CA VAL A 413 4.03 -17.48 22.41
C VAL A 413 4.37 -17.78 23.87
N ALA A 414 5.23 -16.98 24.50
CA ALA A 414 5.59 -17.12 25.91
C ALA A 414 4.38 -16.97 26.85
N ASN A 415 3.40 -16.14 26.49
CA ASN A 415 2.12 -15.99 27.21
C ASN A 415 1.08 -17.05 26.84
N GLY A 416 1.48 -18.21 26.31
CA GLY A 416 0.59 -19.33 26.02
C GLY A 416 -0.24 -19.17 24.74
N SER A 417 0.19 -18.33 23.80
CA SER A 417 -0.51 -18.07 22.53
C SER A 417 -1.99 -17.68 22.73
N PRO A 418 -2.27 -16.54 23.41
CA PRO A 418 -3.63 -16.14 23.70
C PRO A 418 -4.42 -15.87 22.41
N PRO A 419 -5.77 -15.92 22.46
CA PRO A 419 -6.59 -15.62 21.30
C PRO A 419 -6.44 -14.15 20.85
N ILE A 420 -6.68 -13.88 19.57
CA ILE A 420 -6.34 -12.66 18.82
C ILE A 420 -6.94 -11.40 19.43
N HIS A 421 -8.15 -11.50 19.98
CA HIS A 421 -8.82 -10.40 20.65
C HIS A 421 -8.09 -9.95 21.94
N LYS A 422 -7.25 -10.80 22.53
CA LYS A 422 -6.40 -10.48 23.70
C LYS A 422 -5.00 -10.00 23.34
N TRP A 423 -4.58 -10.05 22.07
CA TRP A 423 -3.25 -9.59 21.68
C TRP A 423 -3.05 -8.10 22.01
N ARG A 424 -4.11 -7.29 21.92
CA ARG A 424 -4.10 -5.87 22.28
C ARG A 424 -3.70 -5.63 23.75
N GLU A 425 -4.00 -6.55 24.66
CA GLU A 425 -3.62 -6.44 26.08
C GLU A 425 -2.11 -6.61 26.23
N VAL A 426 -1.53 -7.57 25.51
CA VAL A 426 -0.08 -7.82 25.47
C VAL A 426 0.68 -6.68 24.80
N ILE A 427 0.12 -6.09 23.72
CA ILE A 427 0.70 -4.93 23.03
C ILE A 427 0.74 -3.69 23.94
N LYS A 428 -0.30 -3.49 24.76
CA LYS A 428 -0.41 -2.33 25.67
C LYS A 428 0.48 -2.43 26.90
N ASN A 429 0.78 -3.64 27.36
CA ASN A 429 1.61 -3.91 28.54
C ASN A 429 2.99 -4.47 28.15
N PRO A 430 3.93 -3.65 27.64
CA PRO A 430 5.25 -4.14 27.26
C PRO A 430 6.08 -4.70 28.42
N HIS A 431 5.66 -4.47 29.67
CA HIS A 431 6.33 -4.84 30.92
C HIS A 431 5.62 -5.94 31.75
N SER A 432 4.50 -6.51 31.31
CA SER A 432 3.89 -7.61 32.08
C SER A 432 4.62 -8.93 31.80
N HIS A 433 5.45 -9.32 32.78
CA HIS A 433 6.12 -10.61 33.00
C HIS A 433 7.45 -10.83 32.24
N LEU A 434 8.52 -10.36 32.89
CA LEU A 434 9.67 -11.21 33.23
C LEU A 434 9.43 -11.78 34.64
#